data_AF-A0A963LX11-F1
#
_entry.id   AF-A0A963LX11-F1
#
_cell.length_a   1.000
_cell.length_b   1.000
_cell.length_c   1.000
_cell.angle_alpha   90.00
_cell.angle_beta   90.00
_cell.angle_gamma   90.00
#
_symmetry.space_group_name_H-M   'P 1'
#
loop_
_entity.id
_entity.type
_entity.pdbx_description
1 polymer ?
#
loop_
_entity_poly.entity_id
_entity_poly.type
_entity_poly.pdbx_seq_one_letter_code
_entity_poly.pdbx_strand_id
1 'polypeptide(L)'
;MTTGERLLREADLEQVRQTRYGRRKTVNQIALTLSLLAMAFGLFWLFWILFETVRLGVGGLSVATLTQMTPPPNDVGGLANAMYGS
;
A
#
# COMPACT_ATOMS: atom_id res chain seq x y z
N MET A 1 -53.38 -4.13 26.27
CA MET A 1 -52.51 -4.35 25.08
C MET A 1 -53.21 -5.34 24.15
N THR A 2 -53.70 -4.83 23.03
CA THR A 2 -54.37 -5.66 22.00
C THR A 2 -53.33 -6.23 21.04
N THR A 3 -53.67 -7.29 20.31
CA THR A 3 -52.77 -7.93 19.33
C THR A 3 -52.35 -6.95 18.22
N GLY A 4 -53.22 -6.00 17.83
CA GLY A 4 -52.90 -4.97 16.84
C GLY A 4 -51.81 -3.99 17.28
N GLU A 5 -51.80 -3.60 18.56
CA GLU A 5 -50.76 -2.70 19.11
C GLU A 5 -49.37 -3.36 19.13
N ARG A 6 -49.30 -4.69 19.31
CA ARG A 6 -48.05 -5.45 19.29
C ARG A 6 -47.43 -5.50 17.89
N LEU A 7 -48.25 -5.79 16.88
CA LEU A 7 -47.79 -5.86 15.48
C LEU A 7 -47.29 -4.50 14.96
N LEU A 8 -47.98 -3.40 15.30
CA LEU A 8 -47.53 -2.05 14.94
C LEU A 8 -46.17 -1.72 15.57
N ARG A 9 -45.99 -2.08 16.84
CA ARG A 9 -44.73 -1.82 17.56
C ARG A 9 -43.58 -2.69 17.02
N GLU A 10 -43.85 -3.93 16.63
CA GLU A 10 -42.87 -4.80 15.98
C GLU A 10 -42.43 -4.23 14.63
N ALA A 11 -43.39 -3.78 13.80
CA ALA A 11 -43.09 -3.13 12.51
C ALA A 11 -42.25 -1.86 12.67
N ASP A 12 -42.55 -1.01 13.65
CA ASP A 12 -41.74 0.17 13.98
C ASP A 12 -40.32 -0.21 14.40
N LEU A 13 -40.17 -1.22 15.26
CA LEU A 13 -38.85 -1.71 15.70
C LEU A 13 -38.05 -2.28 14.54
N GLU A 14 -38.70 -2.98 13.61
CA GLU A 14 -38.08 -3.48 12.39
C GLU A 14 -37.65 -2.34 11.46
N GLN A 15 -38.49 -1.33 11.23
CA GLN A 15 -38.10 -0.15 10.45
C GLN A 15 -36.90 0.59 11.05
N VAL A 16 -36.90 0.79 12.37
CA VAL A 16 -35.76 1.41 13.08
C VAL A 16 -34.49 0.56 12.98
N ARG A 17 -34.61 -0.78 13.03
CA ARG A 17 -33.48 -1.69 12.80
C ARG A 17 -32.98 -1.58 11.36
N GLN A 18 -33.87 -1.67 10.37
CA GLN A 18 -33.53 -1.63 8.94
C GLN A 18 -32.82 -0.34 8.54
N THR A 19 -33.31 0.81 8.99
CA THR A 19 -32.68 2.12 8.75
C THR A 19 -31.28 2.20 9.37
N ARG A 20 -31.10 1.66 10.58
CA ARG A 20 -29.78 1.58 11.23
C ARG A 20 -28.83 0.61 10.54
N TYR A 21 -29.32 -0.51 10.01
CA TYR A 21 -28.52 -1.46 9.23
C TYR A 21 -28.06 -0.87 7.89
N GLY A 22 -28.93 -0.13 7.19
CA GLY A 22 -28.58 0.56 5.95
C GLY A 22 -27.39 1.51 6.12
N ARG A 23 -27.40 2.32 7.20
CA ARG A 23 -26.31 3.26 7.49
C ARG A 23 -24.99 2.58 7.83
N ARG A 24 -25.00 1.43 8.51
CA ARG A 24 -23.77 0.68 8.82
C ARG A 24 -23.18 0.03 7.57
N LYS A 25 -24.03 -0.44 6.66
CA LYS A 25 -23.59 -1.07 5.40
C LYS A 25 -22.87 -0.08 4.49
N THR A 26 -23.39 1.14 4.34
CA THR A 26 -22.73 2.17 3.51
C THR A 26 -21.40 2.62 4.11
N VAL A 27 -21.34 2.85 5.42
CA VAL A 27 -20.08 3.19 6.11
C VAL A 27 -19.05 2.09 5.95
N ASN A 28 -19.45 0.82 6.09
CA ASN A 28 -18.54 -0.31 5.92
C ASN A 28 -18.02 -0.40 4.47
N GLN A 29 -18.88 -0.19 3.48
CA GLN A 29 -18.47 -0.18 2.07
C GLN A 29 -17.48 0.97 1.77
N ILE A 30 -17.75 2.16 2.29
CA ILE A 30 -16.85 3.32 2.12
C ILE A 30 -15.51 3.02 2.80
N ALA A 31 -15.52 2.51 4.03
CA ALA A 31 -14.31 2.19 4.77
C ALA A 31 -13.46 1.13 4.05
N LEU A 32 -14.07 0.06 3.56
CA LEU A 32 -13.39 -1.00 2.80
C LEU A 32 -12.83 -0.50 1.47
N THR A 33 -13.57 0.38 0.78
CA THR A 33 -13.11 0.93 -0.49
C THR A 33 -11.93 1.87 -0.26
N LEU A 34 -12.01 2.75 0.75
CA LEU A 34 -10.93 3.66 1.11
C LEU A 34 -9.67 2.91 1.57
N SER A 35 -9.80 1.84 2.36
CA SER A 35 -8.66 1.04 2.79
C SER A 35 -7.98 0.33 1.62
N LEU A 36 -8.76 -0.22 0.69
CA LEU A 36 -8.23 -0.85 -0.51
C LEU A 36 -7.49 0.18 -1.40
N LEU A 37 -8.07 1.37 -1.58
CA LEU A 37 -7.42 2.45 -2.32
C LEU A 37 -6.12 2.91 -1.67
N ALA A 38 -6.11 3.09 -0.34
CA ALA A 38 -4.90 3.46 0.40
C ALA A 38 -3.80 2.40 0.26
N MET A 39 -4.15 1.11 0.34
CA MET A 39 -3.20 0.00 0.15
C MET A 39 -2.65 -0.02 -1.28
N ALA A 40 -3.54 0.05 -2.29
CA ALA A 40 -3.13 0.04 -3.69
C ALA A 40 -2.22 1.23 -4.03
N PHE A 41 -2.52 2.40 -3.48
CA PHE A 41 -1.68 3.58 -3.59
C PHE A 41 -0.27 3.30 -3.02
N GLY A 42 -0.15 2.83 -1.78
CA GLY A 42 1.16 2.52 -1.21
C GLY A 42 1.95 1.49 -2.02
N LEU A 43 1.29 0.41 -2.47
CA LEU A 43 1.93 -0.65 -3.25
C LEU A 43 2.39 -0.19 -4.63
N PHE A 44 1.64 0.67 -5.30
CA PHE A 44 2.04 1.22 -6.60
C PHE A 44 3.36 1.97 -6.48
N TRP A 45 3.48 2.88 -5.51
CA TRP A 45 4.70 3.66 -5.31
C TRP A 45 5.86 2.76 -4.85
N LEU A 46 5.61 1.81 -3.94
CA LEU A 46 6.63 0.86 -3.50
C LEU A 46 7.20 0.06 -4.67
N PHE A 47 6.32 -0.49 -5.52
CA PHE A 47 6.74 -1.24 -6.70
C PHE A 47 7.50 -0.34 -7.68
N TRP A 48 7.04 0.90 -7.88
CA TRP A 48 7.71 1.86 -8.75
C TRP A 48 9.13 2.14 -8.30
N ILE A 49 9.35 2.51 -7.03
CA ILE A 49 10.70 2.81 -6.55
C ILE A 49 11.59 1.57 -6.59
N LEU A 50 11.03 0.39 -6.29
CA LEU A 50 11.79 -0.84 -6.30
C LEU A 50 12.22 -1.18 -7.72
N PHE A 51 11.32 -1.04 -8.69
CA PHE A 51 11.63 -1.24 -10.10
C PHE A 51 12.70 -0.26 -10.60
N GLU A 52 12.56 1.03 -10.32
CA GLU A 52 13.55 2.03 -10.74
C GLU A 52 14.90 1.78 -10.07
N THR A 53 14.90 1.43 -8.77
CA THR A 53 16.10 1.08 -8.01
C THR A 53 16.78 -0.16 -8.56
N VAL A 54 16.03 -1.21 -8.92
CA VAL A 54 16.58 -2.41 -9.54
C VAL A 54 17.10 -2.10 -10.93
N ARG A 55 16.37 -1.34 -11.75
CA ARG A 55 16.78 -0.98 -13.11
C ARG A 55 18.09 -0.19 -13.11
N LEU A 56 18.17 0.88 -12.31
CA LEU A 56 19.36 1.72 -12.18
C LEU A 56 20.47 0.99 -11.42
N GLY A 57 20.12 0.26 -10.37
CA GLY A 57 21.04 -0.48 -9.53
C GLY A 57 21.71 -1.64 -10.26
N VAL A 58 20.99 -2.39 -11.09
CA VAL A 58 21.58 -3.43 -11.96
C VAL A 58 22.45 -2.80 -13.04
N GLY A 59 22.07 -1.65 -13.59
CA GLY A 59 22.95 -0.87 -14.48
C GLY A 59 24.26 -0.43 -13.80
N GLY A 60 24.20 -0.12 -12.50
CA GLY A 60 25.35 0.22 -11.68
C GLY A 60 26.13 -0.98 -11.13
N LEU A 61 25.53 -2.16 -11.04
CA LEU A 61 26.15 -3.41 -10.56
C LEU A 61 26.82 -4.16 -11.72
N SER A 62 27.90 -3.58 -12.24
CA SER A 62 28.77 -4.26 -13.20
C SER A 62 29.96 -4.94 -12.50
N VAL A 63 30.58 -5.93 -13.15
CA VAL A 63 31.84 -6.52 -12.68
C VAL A 63 32.91 -5.42 -12.54
N ALA A 64 32.91 -4.42 -13.43
CA ALA A 64 33.81 -3.28 -13.36
C ALA A 64 33.64 -2.45 -12.08
N THR A 65 32.42 -2.24 -11.59
CA THR A 65 32.18 -1.58 -10.30
C THR A 65 32.66 -2.39 -9.10
N LEU A 66 32.79 -3.71 -9.20
CA LEU A 66 33.31 -4.55 -8.11
C LEU A 66 34.83 -4.76 -8.18
N THR A 67 35.42 -4.79 -9.38
CA THR A 67 36.82 -5.13 -9.59
C THR A 67 37.73 -3.96 -9.92
N GLN A 68 37.19 -2.82 -10.39
CA GLN A 68 38.02 -1.65 -10.65
C GLN A 68 38.29 -0.86 -9.38
N MET A 69 39.51 -0.32 -9.32
CA MET A 69 39.94 0.64 -8.30
C MET A 69 39.07 1.89 -8.39
N THR A 70 38.82 2.54 -7.26
CA THR A 70 38.12 3.82 -7.21
C THR A 70 39.05 4.91 -7.76
N PRO A 71 38.81 5.46 -8.96
CA PRO A 71 39.66 6.48 -9.54
C PRO A 71 39.31 7.85 -8.92
N PRO A 72 40.13 8.89 -9.16
CA PRO A 72 39.80 10.25 -8.76
C PRO A 72 38.42 10.70 -9.26
N PRO A 73 37.78 11.67 -8.57
CA PRO A 73 36.43 12.10 -8.91
C PRO A 73 36.35 12.53 -10.37
N ASN A 74 35.27 12.12 -11.05
CA ASN A 74 34.95 12.36 -12.46
C ASN A 74 35.44 11.30 -13.48
N ASP A 75 36.08 10.22 -13.03
CA ASP A 75 36.43 9.06 -13.88
C ASP A 75 35.56 7.82 -13.60
N VAL A 76 35.35 6.99 -14.63
CA VAL A 76 34.60 5.73 -14.52
C VAL A 76 35.48 4.71 -13.79
N GLY A 77 35.06 4.23 -12.62
CA GLY A 77 35.71 3.11 -11.94
C GLY A 77 34.90 2.54 -10.79
N GLY A 78 35.51 1.64 -10.01
CA GLY A 78 34.80 0.75 -9.11
C GLY A 78 35.04 0.97 -7.62
N LEU A 79 34.46 0.10 -6.81
CA LEU A 79 34.48 0.11 -5.35
C LEU A 79 35.49 -0.89 -4.78
N ALA A 80 36.42 -1.41 -5.57
CA ALA A 80 37.33 -2.47 -5.15
C ALA A 80 38.13 -2.07 -3.88
N ASN A 81 38.64 -0.83 -3.81
CA ASN A 81 39.36 -0.33 -2.64
C ASN A 81 38.48 -0.20 -1.38
N ALA A 82 37.18 0.09 -1.55
CA ALA A 82 36.24 0.16 -0.44
C ALA A 82 35.80 -1.23 0.07
N MET A 83 35.89 -2.25 -0.77
CA MET A 83 35.52 -3.64 -0.43
C MET A 83 36.68 -4.46 0.13
N TYR A 84 37.88 -4.30 -0.42
CA TYR A 84 39.07 -5.07 -0.02
C TYR A 84 39.95 -4.36 1.02
N GLY A 85 39.73 -3.05 1.24
CA GLY A 85 40.62 -2.22 2.06
C GLY A 85 41.82 -1.70 1.26
N SER A 86 42.35 -0.55 1.69
CA SER A 86 43.51 0.11 1.06
C SER A 86 44.79 -0.71 1.17
#